data_AF-A0A7S1RMN9-F1
#
_entry.id   AF-A0A7S1RMN9-F1
#
_cell.length_a   1.000
_cell.length_b   1.000
_cell.length_c   1.000
_cell.angle_alpha   90.00
_cell.angle_beta   90.00
_cell.angle_gamma   90.00
#
_symmetry.space_group_name_H-M   'P 1'
#
loop_
_entity.id
_entity.type
_entity.pdbx_description
1 polymer ?
#
loop_
_entity_poly.entity_id
_entity_poly.type
_entity_poly.pdbx_seq_one_letter_code
_entity_poly.pdbx_strand_id
1 'polypeptide(L)'
;IDWCSLHQRPYSSDRERESFERGLEDCYLWFAHQTSECWLIQTVAGDMIEYDQRGWPYFEVEISSMITPQHMLINIGKWRSNINEWFRLFQACKMDRSVPETPADFLEDLRLKTFKHPEDLSFLERKYSQVFTEVMGAAQVLSFS
;
A
#
# COMPACT_ATOMS: atom_id res chain seq x y z
N ILE A 1 6.57 12.41 2.46
CA ILE A 1 7.94 12.11 1.97
C ILE A 1 7.86 10.87 1.07
N ASP A 2 8.63 10.74 -0.01
CA ASP A 2 8.57 9.54 -0.89
C ASP A 2 9.61 8.49 -0.46
N TRP A 3 9.30 7.20 -0.57
CA TRP A 3 10.20 6.09 -0.19
C TRP A 3 11.54 6.16 -0.92
N CYS A 4 11.51 6.48 -2.22
CA CYS A 4 12.73 6.59 -3.03
C CYS A 4 13.61 7.77 -2.61
N SER A 5 13.08 8.70 -1.81
CA SER A 5 13.82 9.82 -1.24
C SER A 5 14.43 9.51 0.13
N LEU A 6 14.14 8.34 0.72
CA LEU A 6 14.72 7.92 2.01
C LEU A 6 16.05 7.20 1.82
N HIS A 7 16.94 7.36 2.81
CA HIS A 7 18.18 6.57 2.87
C HIS A 7 17.87 5.08 2.89
N GLN A 8 18.53 4.29 2.06
CA GLN A 8 18.29 2.84 1.97
C GLN A 8 19.38 2.08 2.72
N ARG A 9 19.09 0.85 3.11
CA ARG A 9 20.06 -0.03 3.78
C ARG A 9 21.12 -0.55 2.81
N PRO A 10 22.36 -0.78 3.28
CA PRO A 10 22.88 -0.44 4.60
C PRO A 10 23.08 1.08 4.76
N TYR A 11 22.83 1.61 5.96
CA TYR A 11 23.03 3.04 6.25
C TYR A 11 24.51 3.37 6.49
N SER A 12 24.95 4.53 6.04
CA SER A 12 26.34 4.99 6.16
C SER A 12 26.62 5.67 7.50
N SER A 13 25.59 6.11 8.22
CA SER A 13 25.70 6.71 9.55
C SER A 13 24.40 6.58 10.36
N ASP A 14 24.49 6.76 11.68
CA ASP A 14 23.31 6.81 12.55
C ASP A 14 22.35 7.93 12.15
N ARG A 15 22.86 9.07 11.67
CA ARG A 15 22.04 10.18 11.18
C ARG A 15 21.18 9.78 9.97
N GLU A 16 21.73 8.97 9.06
CA GLU A 16 20.96 8.46 7.91
C GLU A 16 19.85 7.52 8.37
N ARG A 17 20.18 6.63 9.32
CA ARG A 17 19.21 5.71 9.93
C ARG A 17 18.07 6.46 10.61
N GLU A 18 18.38 7.43 11.46
CA GLU A 18 17.36 8.24 12.14
C GLU A 18 16.51 9.02 11.14
N SER A 19 17.11 9.51 10.05
CA SER A 19 16.36 10.20 9.00
C SER A 19 15.43 9.26 8.24
N PHE A 20 15.86 8.03 7.97
CA PHE A 20 15.00 6.99 7.40
C PHE A 20 13.84 6.66 8.33
N GLU A 21 14.11 6.39 9.61
CA GLU A 21 13.09 6.01 10.60
C GLU A 21 12.02 7.10 10.74
N ARG A 22 12.42 8.38 10.81
CA ARG A 22 11.47 9.50 10.81
C ARG A 22 10.64 9.59 9.54
N GLY A 23 11.26 9.41 8.38
CA GLY A 23 10.55 9.49 7.10
C GLY A 23 9.58 8.32 6.89
N LEU A 24 9.96 7.13 7.34
CA LEU A 24 9.16 5.92 7.23
C LEU A 24 7.85 6.03 8.00
N GLU A 25 7.87 6.69 9.17
CA GLU A 25 6.67 6.90 9.99
C GLU A 25 5.56 7.64 9.25
N ASP A 26 5.88 8.48 8.25
CA ASP A 26 4.93 9.30 7.49
C ASP A 26 4.68 8.81 6.06
N CYS A 27 5.48 7.86 5.54
CA CYS A 27 5.36 7.38 4.15
C CYS A 27 3.96 6.83 3.81
N TYR A 28 3.29 6.23 4.80
CA TYR A 28 1.96 5.65 4.61
C TYR A 28 0.90 6.68 4.23
N LEU A 29 1.09 7.96 4.57
CA LEU A 29 0.12 9.03 4.33
C LEU A 29 -0.23 9.19 2.85
N TRP A 30 0.69 8.88 1.93
CA TRP A 30 0.39 8.94 0.50
C TRP A 30 -0.63 7.90 0.07
N PHE A 31 -0.56 6.72 0.67
CA PHE A 31 -1.44 5.61 0.35
C PHE A 31 -2.78 5.74 1.08
N ALA A 32 -2.77 6.18 2.34
CA ALA A 32 -3.97 6.26 3.19
C ALA A 32 -4.73 7.61 3.11
N HIS A 33 -4.51 8.42 2.07
CA HIS A 33 -5.17 9.73 1.93
C HIS A 33 -6.19 9.74 0.80
N GLN A 34 -7.41 10.22 1.12
CA GLN A 34 -8.57 10.19 0.21
C GLN A 34 -8.42 10.97 -1.11
N THR A 35 -7.44 11.88 -1.20
CA THR A 35 -7.18 12.68 -2.41
C THR A 35 -5.93 12.20 -3.17
N SER A 36 -5.31 11.12 -2.74
CA SER A 36 -4.19 10.51 -3.46
C SER A 36 -4.72 9.57 -4.53
N GLU A 37 -4.10 9.61 -5.71
CA GLU A 37 -4.36 8.64 -6.77
C GLU A 37 -3.26 7.57 -6.73
N CYS A 38 -3.65 6.33 -6.42
CA CYS A 38 -2.73 5.21 -6.24
C CYS A 38 -2.73 4.32 -7.49
N TRP A 39 -1.60 4.31 -8.18
CA TRP A 39 -1.39 3.54 -9.41
C TRP A 39 -0.47 2.35 -9.11
N LEU A 40 -1.03 1.14 -9.12
CA LEU A 40 -0.32 -0.08 -8.75
C LEU A 40 0.21 -0.82 -9.98
N ILE A 41 1.45 -1.28 -9.89
CA ILE A 41 2.04 -2.22 -10.84
C ILE A 41 2.20 -3.56 -10.10
N GLN A 42 1.14 -4.37 -10.09
CA GLN A 42 1.15 -5.66 -9.39
C GLN A 42 1.81 -6.79 -10.20
N THR A 43 2.12 -6.55 -11.47
CA THR A 43 2.87 -7.50 -12.30
C THR A 43 4.33 -7.54 -11.89
N VAL A 44 4.79 -8.71 -11.48
CA VAL A 44 6.19 -9.00 -11.20
C VAL A 44 6.85 -9.70 -12.39
N ALA A 45 8.13 -9.43 -12.62
CA ALA A 45 8.88 -10.03 -13.72
C ALA A 45 9.69 -11.25 -13.23
N GLY A 46 9.70 -12.31 -14.05
CA GLY A 46 10.50 -13.52 -13.78
C GLY A 46 10.00 -14.34 -12.58
N ASP A 47 10.90 -15.09 -11.93
CA ASP A 47 10.59 -15.99 -10.80
C ASP A 47 10.51 -15.26 -9.45
N MET A 48 10.09 -13.99 -9.46
CA MET A 48 9.95 -13.22 -8.22
C MET A 48 8.67 -13.59 -7.48
N ILE A 49 8.70 -13.48 -6.15
CA ILE A 49 7.52 -13.64 -5.30
C ILE A 49 6.42 -12.69 -5.77
N GLU A 50 5.19 -13.19 -5.87
CA GLU A 50 4.03 -12.41 -6.28
C GLU A 50 3.84 -11.15 -5.42
N TYR A 51 3.25 -10.10 -6.00
CA TYR A 51 3.14 -8.79 -5.36
C TYR A 51 2.40 -8.87 -4.02
N ASP A 52 1.26 -9.55 -3.98
CA ASP A 52 0.38 -9.75 -2.82
C ASP A 52 0.96 -10.67 -1.73
N GLN A 53 2.05 -11.38 -2.04
CA GLN A 53 2.76 -12.27 -1.11
C GLN A 53 3.90 -11.55 -0.36
N ARG A 54 4.10 -10.25 -0.59
CA ARG A 54 5.14 -9.43 0.04
C ARG A 54 4.51 -8.50 1.08
N GLY A 55 5.13 -8.36 2.25
CA GLY A 55 4.54 -7.63 3.37
C GLY A 55 4.20 -6.17 3.07
N TRP A 56 5.15 -5.39 2.56
CA TRP A 56 4.95 -3.98 2.21
C TRP A 56 3.92 -3.78 1.09
N PRO A 57 4.05 -4.43 -0.08
CA PRO A 57 3.03 -4.41 -1.12
C PRO A 57 1.61 -4.76 -0.66
N TYR A 58 1.47 -5.77 0.21
CA TYR A 58 0.18 -6.13 0.81
C TYR A 58 -0.38 -4.99 1.67
N PHE A 59 0.44 -4.47 2.59
CA PHE A 59 0.08 -3.35 3.44
C PHE A 59 -0.34 -2.11 2.64
N GLU A 60 0.44 -1.73 1.61
CA GLU A 60 0.16 -0.55 0.77
C GLU A 60 -1.17 -0.66 0.02
N VAL A 61 -1.51 -1.85 -0.48
CA VAL A 61 -2.81 -2.11 -1.13
C VAL A 61 -3.93 -1.93 -0.12
N GLU A 62 -3.82 -2.56 1.05
CA GLU A 62 -4.88 -2.54 2.06
C GLU A 62 -5.14 -1.12 2.56
N ILE A 63 -4.11 -0.34 2.92
CA ILE A 63 -4.34 1.04 3.37
C ILE A 63 -4.82 1.96 2.24
N SER A 64 -4.45 1.67 0.99
CA SER A 64 -4.93 2.44 -0.17
C SER A 64 -6.40 2.18 -0.46
N SER A 65 -6.90 0.96 -0.24
CA SER A 65 -8.30 0.60 -0.49
C SER A 65 -9.25 1.10 0.60
N MET A 66 -8.73 1.44 1.78
CA MET A 66 -9.54 1.86 2.94
C MET A 66 -10.44 3.05 2.68
N ILE A 67 -9.88 4.18 2.22
CA ILE A 67 -10.61 5.45 2.08
C ILE A 67 -10.58 6.04 0.68
N THR A 68 -9.59 5.67 -0.13
CA THR A 68 -9.43 6.21 -1.48
C THR A 68 -10.64 5.87 -2.35
N PRO A 69 -11.23 6.85 -3.07
CA PRO A 69 -12.33 6.59 -3.99
C PRO A 69 -11.93 5.56 -5.06
N GLN A 70 -12.88 4.71 -5.48
CA GLN A 70 -12.64 3.65 -6.47
C GLN A 70 -12.00 4.16 -7.76
N HIS A 71 -12.36 5.38 -8.19
CA HIS A 71 -11.83 5.95 -9.41
C HIS A 71 -10.37 6.42 -9.32
N MET A 72 -9.78 6.36 -8.12
CA MET A 72 -8.43 6.81 -7.82
C MET A 72 -7.49 5.65 -7.42
N LEU A 73 -7.94 4.38 -7.55
CA LEU A 73 -7.13 3.20 -7.30
C LEU A 73 -7.08 2.32 -8.56
N ILE A 74 -5.94 2.32 -9.24
CA ILE A 74 -5.79 1.73 -10.58
C ILE A 74 -4.63 0.75 -10.59
N ASN A 75 -4.88 -0.52 -10.91
CA ASN A 75 -3.83 -1.51 -11.18
C ASN A 75 -3.48 -1.52 -12.67
N ILE A 76 -2.46 -0.73 -13.01
CA ILE A 76 -1.93 -0.63 -14.38
C ILE A 76 -1.17 -1.89 -14.83
N GLY A 77 -0.89 -2.86 -13.95
CA GLY A 77 -0.43 -4.19 -14.37
C GLY A 77 -1.46 -4.97 -15.22
N LYS A 78 -2.75 -4.60 -15.12
CA LYS A 78 -3.81 -5.12 -15.99
C LYS A 78 -3.84 -4.46 -17.37
N TRP A 79 -3.10 -3.36 -17.57
CA TRP A 79 -3.07 -2.63 -18.83
C TRP A 79 -2.56 -3.51 -19.98
N ARG A 80 -3.07 -3.22 -21.19
CA ARG A 80 -2.69 -3.87 -22.44
C ARG A 80 -2.42 -2.78 -23.47
N SER A 81 -1.39 -2.95 -24.28
CA SER A 81 -0.90 -1.92 -25.22
C SER A 81 -1.91 -1.50 -26.28
N ASN A 82 -2.97 -2.29 -26.51
CA ASN A 82 -4.07 -1.96 -27.40
C ASN A 82 -5.14 -1.05 -26.77
N ILE A 83 -4.99 -0.67 -25.49
CA ILE A 83 -5.87 0.27 -24.79
C ILE A 83 -5.23 1.66 -24.80
N ASN A 84 -5.77 2.55 -25.62
CA ASN A 84 -5.27 3.92 -25.84
C ASN A 84 -6.28 5.02 -25.41
N GLU A 85 -7.45 4.63 -24.91
CA GLU A 85 -8.47 5.55 -24.38
C GLU A 85 -8.51 5.45 -22.85
N TRP A 86 -8.48 6.60 -22.17
CA TRP A 86 -8.51 6.67 -20.69
C TRP A 86 -9.69 5.89 -20.09
N PHE A 87 -10.89 6.07 -20.64
CA PHE A 87 -12.10 5.40 -20.12
C PHE A 87 -11.97 3.87 -20.16
N ARG A 88 -11.39 3.31 -21.24
CA ARG A 88 -11.19 1.87 -21.36
C ARG A 88 -10.09 1.37 -20.42
N LEU A 89 -9.02 2.15 -20.27
CA LEU A 89 -7.96 1.86 -19.29
C LEU A 89 -8.55 1.81 -17.89
N PHE A 90 -9.31 2.82 -17.52
CA PHE A 90 -9.96 2.92 -16.23
C PHE A 90 -10.88 1.71 -15.96
N GLN A 91 -11.77 1.36 -16.89
CA GLN A 91 -12.66 0.21 -16.72
C GLN A 91 -11.91 -1.12 -16.61
N ALA A 92 -10.79 -1.28 -17.34
CA ALA A 92 -10.00 -2.50 -17.31
C ALA A 92 -9.07 -2.62 -16.09
N CYS A 93 -8.62 -1.49 -15.54
CA CYS A 93 -7.55 -1.44 -14.56
C CYS A 93 -8.02 -0.98 -13.17
N LYS A 94 -9.23 -0.42 -13.02
CA LYS A 94 -9.76 -0.06 -11.70
C LYS A 94 -9.69 -1.25 -10.75
N MET A 95 -9.34 -0.96 -9.50
CA MET A 95 -9.35 -1.96 -8.44
C MET A 95 -10.77 -2.15 -7.89
N ASP A 96 -11.08 -3.40 -7.52
CA ASP A 96 -12.26 -3.67 -6.71
C ASP A 96 -11.99 -3.18 -5.28
N ARG A 97 -13.05 -2.66 -4.62
CA ARG A 97 -12.93 -2.18 -3.25
C ARG A 97 -13.59 -3.19 -2.31
N SER A 98 -12.75 -3.95 -1.62
CA SER A 98 -13.17 -4.79 -0.50
C SER A 98 -13.44 -3.93 0.74
N VAL A 99 -14.24 -4.47 1.65
CA VAL A 99 -14.31 -3.93 3.01
C VAL A 99 -12.93 -4.08 3.64
N PRO A 100 -12.39 -3.03 4.29
CA PRO A 100 -11.09 -3.10 4.94
C PRO A 100 -11.04 -4.23 5.96
N GLU A 101 -9.97 -5.00 5.94
CA GLU A 101 -9.73 -6.06 6.91
C GLU A 101 -9.63 -5.46 8.31
N THR A 102 -10.16 -6.17 9.31
CA THR A 102 -9.93 -5.74 10.70
C THR A 102 -8.44 -5.87 11.03
N PRO A 103 -7.90 -5.10 11.98
CA PRO A 103 -6.49 -5.24 12.37
C PRO A 103 -6.09 -6.66 12.78
N ALA A 104 -7.03 -7.46 13.30
CA ALA A 104 -6.77 -8.85 13.67
C ALA A 104 -6.63 -9.75 12.44
N ASP A 105 -7.54 -9.63 11.47
CA ASP A 105 -7.52 -10.42 10.24
C ASP A 105 -6.30 -10.06 9.38
N PHE A 106 -6.06 -8.75 9.20
CA PHE A 106 -4.89 -8.25 8.48
C PHE A 106 -3.58 -8.79 9.06
N LEU A 107 -3.48 -8.88 10.39
CA LEU A 107 -2.28 -9.40 11.05
C LEU A 107 -2.09 -10.90 10.81
N GLU A 108 -3.16 -11.68 10.78
CA GLU A 108 -3.10 -13.10 10.44
C GLU A 108 -2.52 -13.28 9.04
N ASP A 109 -3.00 -12.52 8.07
CA ASP A 109 -2.53 -12.57 6.69
C ASP A 109 -1.13 -11.98 6.52
N LEU A 110 -0.81 -10.88 7.21
CA LEU A 110 0.49 -10.22 7.15
C LEU A 110 1.61 -11.16 7.62
N ARG A 111 1.36 -11.99 8.63
CA ARG A 111 2.33 -12.97 9.15
C ARG A 111 2.68 -14.07 8.15
N LEU A 112 1.82 -14.31 7.15
CA LEU A 112 2.07 -15.27 6.08
C LEU A 112 2.88 -14.67 4.93
N LYS A 113 3.06 -13.34 4.90
CA LYS A 113 3.77 -12.64 3.83
C LYS A 113 5.28 -12.78 3.97
N THR A 114 5.97 -12.61 2.85
CA THR A 114 7.44 -12.61 2.80
C THR A 114 8.00 -11.22 3.12
N PHE A 115 9.03 -11.20 3.95
CA PHE A 115 9.78 -10.00 4.34
C PHE A 115 11.26 -10.15 4.02
N LYS A 116 11.84 -9.09 3.47
CA LYS A 116 13.31 -8.97 3.34
C LYS A 116 13.95 -8.63 4.69
N HIS A 117 13.25 -7.86 5.50
CA HIS A 117 13.67 -7.37 6.81
C HIS A 117 12.59 -7.73 7.83
N PRO A 118 12.80 -8.75 8.69
CA PRO A 118 11.78 -9.22 9.63
C PRO A 118 11.25 -8.16 10.59
N GLU A 119 12.05 -7.13 10.89
CA GLU A 119 11.63 -6.00 11.74
C GLU A 119 10.46 -5.20 11.16
N ASP A 120 10.31 -5.19 9.83
CA ASP A 120 9.24 -4.47 9.14
C ASP A 120 7.87 -5.03 9.52
N LEU A 121 7.76 -6.32 9.87
CA LEU A 121 6.51 -6.94 10.29
C LEU A 121 5.89 -6.21 11.48
N SER A 122 6.69 -5.97 12.53
CA SER A 122 6.21 -5.29 13.73
C SER A 122 5.85 -3.82 13.50
N PHE A 123 6.56 -3.17 12.58
CA PHE A 123 6.22 -1.82 12.14
C PHE A 123 4.86 -1.79 11.42
N LEU A 124 4.66 -2.68 10.43
CA LEU A 124 3.44 -2.73 9.63
C LEU A 124 2.21 -3.14 10.46
N GLU A 125 2.33 -4.10 11.38
CA GLU A 125 1.26 -4.48 12.31
C GLU A 125 0.75 -3.28 13.12
N ARG A 126 1.68 -2.55 13.76
CA ARG A 126 1.37 -1.36 14.54
C ARG A 126 0.77 -0.28 13.65
N LYS A 127 1.39 -0.04 12.49
CA LYS A 127 1.00 1.04 11.59
C LYS A 127 -0.37 0.81 10.97
N TYR A 128 -0.68 -0.41 10.55
CA TYR A 128 -2.01 -0.75 10.02
C TYR A 128 -3.10 -0.49 11.06
N SER A 129 -2.89 -0.95 12.29
CA SER A 129 -3.84 -0.75 13.40
C SER A 129 -4.10 0.73 13.67
N GLN A 130 -3.04 1.55 13.64
CA GLN A 130 -3.13 3.01 13.76
C GLN A 130 -3.95 3.61 12.61
N VAL A 131 -3.57 3.31 11.36
CA VAL A 131 -4.24 3.84 10.16
C VAL A 131 -5.70 3.44 10.12
N PHE A 132 -6.01 2.17 10.38
CA PHE A 132 -7.39 1.68 10.42
C PHE A 132 -8.22 2.46 11.43
N THR A 133 -7.70 2.68 12.64
CA THR A 133 -8.42 3.42 13.69
C THR A 133 -8.64 4.88 13.30
N GLU A 134 -7.61 5.55 12.76
CA GLU A 134 -7.68 6.95 12.32
C GLU A 134 -8.67 7.13 11.16
N VAL A 135 -8.58 6.26 10.15
CA VAL A 135 -9.37 6.32 8.93
C VAL A 135 -10.82 5.90 9.19
N MET A 136 -11.04 4.74 9.79
CA MET A 136 -12.39 4.21 10.03
C MET A 136 -13.11 4.98 11.14
N GLY A 137 -12.38 5.53 12.12
CA GLY A 137 -12.94 6.41 13.15
C GLY A 137 -13.38 7.78 12.61
N ALA A 138 -12.74 8.28 11.56
CA ALA A 138 -13.07 9.55 10.92
C ALA A 138 -14.02 9.42 9.72
N ALA A 139 -14.22 8.21 9.19
CA ALA A 139 -15.03 7.98 7.99
C ALA A 139 -16.51 8.31 8.24
N GLN A 140 -17.05 9.26 7.45
CA GLN A 140 -18.47 9.61 7.49
C GLN A 140 -19.31 8.76 6.54
N VAL A 141 -18.69 8.26 5.47
CA VAL A 141 -19.34 7.44 4.43
C VAL A 141 -18.42 6.30 4.07
N LEU A 142 -18.95 5.08 4.15
CA LEU A 142 -18.29 3.86 3.71
C LEU A 142 -18.93 3.41 2.39
N SER A 143 -18.13 3.31 1.33
CA SER A 143 -18.60 2.95 -0.01
C SER A 143 -17.76 1.79 -0.55
N PHE A 144 -18.28 0.58 -0.40
CA PHE A 144 -17.63 -0.67 -0.78
C PHE A 144 -18.53 -1.43 -1.79
N SER A 145 -18.64 -0.90 -3.01
CA SER A 145 -19.49 -1.45 -4.08
C SER A 145 -19.10 -0.88 -5.44
#